data_AF-A0A3B4Y0C6-F1
#
_entry.id   AF-A0A3B4Y0C6-F1
#
_cell.length_a   1.000
_cell.length_b   1.000
_cell.length_c   1.000
_cell.angle_alpha   90.00
_cell.angle_beta   90.00
_cell.angle_gamma   90.00
#
_symmetry.space_group_name_H-M   'P 1'
#
loop_
_entity.id
_entity.type
_entity.pdbx_description
1 polymer ?
#
loop_
_entity_poly.entity_id
_entity_poly.type
_entity_poly.pdbx_seq_one_letter_code
_entity_poly.pdbx_strand_id
1 'polypeptide(L)' 'ASSLTVLWFLSLSLSLPALSSSPCLSYPCQNGGTCKEASNSTYTCQCAEGFEGANCEVEVTQGDGLGTSLFRE' A
#
# COMPACT_ATOMS: atom_id res chain seq x y z
N ALA A 1 -21.34 -43.98 -8.65
CA ALA A 1 -21.69 -43.23 -7.43
C ALA A 1 -20.37 -42.75 -6.82
N SER A 2 -20.03 -41.46 -6.75
CA SER A 2 -20.84 -40.27 -6.83
C SER A 2 -19.92 -39.10 -7.22
N SER A 3 -20.04 -38.59 -8.44
CA SER A 3 -19.34 -37.38 -8.92
C SER A 3 -19.77 -36.10 -8.18
N LEU A 4 -20.62 -36.24 -7.15
CA LEU A 4 -21.06 -35.16 -6.29
C LEU A 4 -19.93 -34.71 -5.35
N THR A 5 -19.13 -35.62 -4.78
CA THR A 5 -18.08 -35.24 -3.80
C THR A 5 -17.02 -34.32 -4.42
N VAL A 6 -16.64 -34.55 -5.68
CA VAL A 6 -15.69 -33.70 -6.41
C VAL A 6 -16.29 -32.34 -6.74
N LEU A 7 -17.60 -32.28 -7.04
CA LEU A 7 -18.33 -31.03 -7.26
C LEU A 7 -18.49 -30.22 -5.95
N TRP A 8 -18.69 -30.86 -4.79
CA TRP A 8 -18.66 -30.19 -3.49
C TRP A 8 -17.27 -29.58 -3.18
N PHE A 9 -16.17 -30.27 -3.52
CA PHE A 9 -14.81 -29.74 -3.34
C PHE A 9 -14.49 -28.57 -4.30
N LEU A 10 -14.89 -28.63 -5.57
CA LEU A 10 -14.74 -27.50 -6.50
C LEU A 10 -15.61 -26.29 -6.12
N SER A 11 -16.81 -26.52 -5.57
CA SER A 11 -17.67 -25.43 -5.06
C SER A 11 -17.13 -24.77 -3.79
N LEU A 12 -16.36 -25.50 -2.96
CA LEU A 12 -15.73 -24.96 -1.74
C LEU A 12 -14.35 -24.32 -2.00
N SER A 13 -13.68 -24.66 -3.10
CA SER A 13 -12.38 -24.10 -3.49
C SER A 13 -12.48 -22.89 -4.44
N LEU A 14 -13.67 -22.53 -4.94
CA LEU A 14 -13.91 -21.26 -5.62
C LEU A 14 -14.21 -20.09 -4.67
N SER A 15 -14.39 -20.37 -3.37
CA SER A 15 -14.35 -19.35 -2.32
C SER A 15 -12.95 -19.26 -1.73
N LEU A 16 -11.92 -19.07 -2.55
CA LEU A 16 -10.77 -18.30 -2.07
C LEU A 16 -11.32 -16.89 -1.90
N PRO A 17 -11.52 -16.38 -0.65
CA PRO A 17 -11.59 -14.94 -0.52
C PRO A 17 -10.30 -14.45 -1.17
N ALA A 18 -10.39 -13.48 -2.08
CA ALA A 18 -9.22 -12.80 -2.60
C ALA A 18 -8.31 -12.59 -1.40
N LEU A 19 -7.16 -13.27 -1.38
CA LEU A 19 -6.23 -13.18 -0.26
C LEU A 19 -5.82 -11.72 -0.29
N SER A 20 -6.50 -10.93 0.53
CA SER A 20 -6.25 -9.52 0.74
C SER A 20 -4.96 -9.50 1.54
N SER A 21 -3.88 -9.87 0.86
CA SER A 21 -2.52 -9.55 1.22
C SER A 21 -2.41 -8.05 1.01
N SER A 22 -3.09 -7.31 1.87
CA SER A 22 -3.15 -5.87 1.86
C SER A 22 -1.71 -5.42 2.00
N PRO A 23 -1.10 -4.82 0.96
CA PRO A 23 0.33 -4.56 0.95
C PRO A 23 0.78 -3.60 2.07
N CYS A 24 -0.16 -2.90 2.69
CA CYS A 24 0.05 -2.07 3.87
C CYS A 24 0.14 -2.83 5.20
N LEU A 25 -0.24 -4.11 5.28
CA LEU A 25 -0.18 -4.91 6.52
C LEU A 25 1.25 -5.11 7.03
N SER A 26 2.23 -5.12 6.12
CA SER A 26 3.64 -5.22 6.47
C SER A 26 4.26 -3.89 6.92
N TYR A 27 3.45 -2.83 7.05
CA TYR A 27 3.91 -1.46 7.36
C TYR A 27 5.13 -1.03 6.55
N PRO A 28 5.02 -1.02 5.21
CA PRO A 28 6.17 -0.76 4.34
C PRO A 28 6.61 0.71 4.35
N CYS A 29 5.75 1.66 4.72
CA CYS A 29 6.09 3.09 4.75
C CYS A 29 6.81 3.44 6.06
N GLN A 30 7.97 4.06 5.96
CA GLN A 30 8.82 4.48 7.07
C GLN A 30 8.62 5.96 7.41
N ASN A 31 9.28 6.44 8.47
CA ASN A 31 9.35 7.86 8.83
C ASN A 31 7.99 8.58 8.96
N GLY A 32 6.97 7.87 9.44
CA GLY A 32 5.62 8.42 9.60
C GLY A 32 4.82 8.54 8.31
N GLY A 33 5.25 7.88 7.22
CA GLY A 33 4.49 7.79 5.98
C GLY A 33 3.16 7.04 6.15
N THR A 34 2.10 7.54 5.52
CA THR A 34 0.78 6.89 5.52
C THR A 34 0.67 5.93 4.34
N CYS A 35 0.50 4.64 4.62
CA CYS A 35 0.29 3.64 3.57
C CYS A 35 -1.15 3.69 3.03
N LYS A 36 -1.29 3.77 1.71
CA LYS A 36 -2.57 3.65 1.01
C LYS A 36 -2.54 2.48 0.06
N GLU A 37 -3.52 1.60 0.18
CA GLU A 37 -3.69 0.50 -0.76
C GLU A 37 -4.24 1.04 -2.08
N ALA A 38 -3.49 0.83 -3.17
CA ALA A 38 -3.90 1.23 -4.51
C ALA A 38 -4.60 0.09 -5.27
N SER A 39 -4.28 -1.18 -4.94
CA SER A 39 -4.84 -2.38 -5.57
C SER A 39 -4.59 -3.62 -4.71
N ASN A 40 -5.20 -4.77 -5.06
CA ASN A 40 -5.04 -6.06 -4.36
C ASN A 40 -3.58 -6.53 -4.15
N SER A 41 -2.60 -5.95 -4.85
CA SER A 41 -1.17 -6.26 -4.67
C SER A 41 -0.27 -5.02 -4.72
N THR A 42 -0.84 -3.82 -4.70
CA THR A 42 -0.08 -2.57 -4.89
C THR A 42 -0.42 -1.56 -3.80
N TYR A 43 0.60 -0.93 -3.24
CA TYR A 43 0.47 0.15 -2.26
C TYR A 43 1.15 1.42 -2.75
N THR A 44 0.81 2.53 -2.12
CA THR A 44 1.47 3.81 -2.30
C THR A 44 1.67 4.44 -0.93
N CYS A 45 2.88 4.90 -0.65
CA CYS A 45 3.19 5.63 0.57
C CYS A 45 2.99 7.13 0.36
N GLN A 46 2.20 7.75 1.24
CA GLN A 46 2.11 9.19 1.36
C GLN A 46 3.10 9.67 2.41
N CYS A 47 4.23 10.19 1.98
CA CYS A 47 5.31 10.63 2.86
C CYS A 47 5.01 11.97 3.53
N ALA A 48 5.57 12.17 4.73
CA ALA A 48 5.53 13.45 5.42
C ALA A 48 6.49 14.45 4.76
N GLU A 49 6.30 15.74 5.04
CA GLU A 49 7.25 16.77 4.58
C GLU A 49 8.67 16.46 5.04
N GLY A 50 9.61 16.52 4.11
CA GLY A 50 11.01 16.15 4.36
C GLY A 50 11.31 14.65 4.20
N PHE A 51 10.39 13.84 3.67
CA PHE A 51 10.67 12.45 3.32
C PHE A 51 10.19 12.11 1.90
N GLU A 52 11.00 11.35 1.18
CA GLU A 52 10.74 10.88 -0.18
C GLU A 52 11.17 9.40 -0.33
N GLY A 53 10.93 8.84 -1.52
CA GLY A 53 11.17 7.42 -1.82
C GLY A 53 9.87 6.62 -1.92
N ALA A 54 9.98 5.36 -2.36
CA ALA A 54 8.83 4.47 -2.51
C ALA A 54 8.20 4.12 -1.16
N ASN A 55 9.01 4.14 -0.11
CA ASN A 55 8.70 3.75 1.25
C ASN A 55 8.96 4.89 2.24
N CYS A 56 9.14 6.13 1.78
CA CYS A 56 9.55 7.27 2.60
C CYS A 56 10.87 7.02 3.34
N GLU A 57 11.75 6.20 2.75
CA GLU A 57 13.04 5.81 3.32
C GLU A 57 14.11 6.90 3.18
N VAL A 58 13.91 7.85 2.26
CA VAL A 58 14.84 8.94 2.00
C VAL A 58 14.43 10.16 2.80
N GLU A 59 15.27 10.60 3.73
CA GLU A 59 15.10 11.88 4.40
C GLU A 59 15.59 12.99 3.48
N VAL A 60 14.65 13.82 3.03
CA VAL A 60 14.94 15.05 2.33
C VAL A 60 15.13 16.11 3.39
N THR A 61 16.37 16.32 3.81
CA THR A 61 16.69 17.48 4.63
C THR A 61 16.16 18.71 3.90
N GLN A 62 15.15 19.39 4.47
CA GLN A 62 14.67 20.70 4.04
C GLN A 62 15.80 21.72 4.20
N GLY A 63 16.86 21.58 3.40
CA GLY A 63 17.79 22.64 3.08
C GLY A 63 17.08 23.54 2.09
N ASP A 64 16.44 24.57 2.64
CA ASP A 64 15.68 25.63 1.95
C ASP A 64 14.19 25.28 1.69
N GLY A 65 13.40 25.43 2.75
CA GLY A 65 11.95 25.31 2.73
C GLY A 65 11.28 26.36 1.84
N LEU A 66 10.98 25.99 0.61
CA LEU A 66 10.02 26.72 -0.23
C LEU A 66 8.93 25.79 -0.77
N GLY A 67 8.34 25.02 0.15
CA GLY A 67 6.98 24.54 -0.01
C GLY A 67 5.98 25.64 0.38
N THR A 68 5.59 26.46 -0.59
CA THR A 68 4.43 27.40 -0.55
C THR A 68 4.63 28.74 0.19
N SER A 69 5.38 29.68 -0.40
CA SER A 69 4.99 31.11 -0.53
C SER A 69 6.16 31.96 -1.08
N LEU A 70 6.62 31.69 -2.31
CA LEU A 70 7.28 32.71 -3.14
C LEU A 70 6.27 33.36 -4.09
N PHE A 71 5.17 33.85 -3.53
CA PHE A 71 4.43 34.95 -4.15
C PHE A 71 4.47 36.12 -3.17
N ARG A 72 5.63 36.74 -3.05
CA ARG A 72 5.69 38.15 -2.66
C ARG A 72 5.84 38.96 -3.94
N GLU A 73 4.73 39.16 -4.63
CA GLU A 73 4.41 40.37 -5.38
C GLU A 73 2.97 40.35 -5.87
#